data_AF-A0A6J8AUC0-F1
#
_entry.id   AF-A0A6J8AUC0-F1
#
_cell.length_a   1.000
_cell.length_b   1.000
_cell.length_c   1.000
_cell.angle_alpha   90.00
_cell.angle_beta   90.00
_cell.angle_gamma   90.00
#
_symmetry.space_group_name_H-M   'P 1'
#
loop_
_entity.id
_entity.type
_entity.pdbx_description
1 polymer ?
#
loop_
_entity_poly.entity_id
_entity_poly.type
_entity_poly.pdbx_seq_one_letter_code
_entity_poly.pdbx_strand_id
1 'polypeptide(L)'
;MPGDNKGVKTVQTMLAAKKPGSNDSSKDSTKEKPPKQNKRSHSDVANESVEGTDLTGIQNDLSEIKKSLQGTVTKTDLNSAMVNLVQQKDLKSLVSDIVQKLLDHFEEKITSKFECKIREATGKLDDKLDTLMIENQNLRERIRAKDKVIDNLVEKVGDINNRSIDAMKLANYNEQYSRKHNIRMLNFPEKRGENLKKAFVELVNSDLNVNIEPSDVLGIHRIPGKEGYQKPVIVKVRNTDTKIRIMRQKKILEK
;
A
#
# COMPACT_ATOMS: atom_id res chain seq x y z
N MET A 1 28.60 -14.78 12.48
CA MET A 1 28.39 -13.79 11.41
C MET A 1 27.03 -13.13 11.63
N PRO A 2 26.92 -12.02 12.38
CA PRO A 2 25.70 -11.24 12.46
C PRO A 2 25.63 -10.26 11.29
N GLY A 3 24.50 -10.23 10.58
CA GLY A 3 24.25 -9.29 9.50
C GLY A 3 23.19 -8.27 9.93
N ASP A 4 23.62 -7.14 10.50
CA ASP A 4 22.77 -5.98 10.68
C ASP A 4 22.27 -5.48 9.32
N ASN A 5 21.00 -5.06 9.23
CA ASN A 5 20.70 -3.96 8.32
C ASN A 5 19.62 -3.02 8.89
N LYS A 6 19.82 -1.73 8.62
CA LYS A 6 19.28 -0.61 9.41
C LYS A 6 17.98 -0.09 8.80
N GLY A 7 17.06 0.35 9.66
CA GLY A 7 15.87 1.07 9.23
C GLY A 7 16.20 2.43 8.60
N VAL A 8 15.40 2.84 7.62
CA VAL A 8 15.49 4.16 6.98
C VAL A 8 14.40 5.06 7.54
N LYS A 9 14.80 6.24 8.05
CA LYS A 9 13.90 7.35 8.44
C LYS A 9 14.17 8.55 7.52
N THR A 10 13.11 9.19 7.03
CA THR A 10 13.12 10.57 6.49
C THR A 10 11.68 11.10 6.62
N VAL A 11 11.40 12.05 7.53
CA VAL A 11 11.47 13.52 7.36
C VAL A 11 10.40 14.00 6.36
N GLN A 12 9.28 14.65 6.73
CA GLN A 12 8.99 15.82 7.60
C GLN A 12 9.19 17.19 6.92
N THR A 13 8.08 17.79 6.45
CA THR A 13 7.81 19.25 6.40
C THR A 13 6.28 19.42 6.24
N MET A 14 5.55 19.88 7.26
CA MET A 14 5.28 21.30 7.61
C MET A 14 4.26 21.99 6.70
N LEU A 15 3.08 22.31 7.27
CA LEU A 15 2.43 23.64 7.16
C LEU A 15 1.24 23.74 8.14
N ALA A 16 1.39 24.61 9.14
CA ALA A 16 0.29 25.24 9.88
C ALA A 16 0.10 26.67 9.29
N ALA A 17 -0.90 27.50 9.59
CA ALA A 17 -1.99 27.48 10.57
C ALA A 17 -3.10 28.44 10.10
N LYS A 18 -4.12 28.67 10.96
CA LYS A 18 -4.59 30.02 11.43
C LYS A 18 -6.12 30.19 11.45
N LYS A 19 -6.68 30.24 12.67
CA LYS A 19 -7.98 30.86 12.99
C LYS A 19 -7.83 32.40 13.02
N PRO A 20 -8.93 33.14 12.88
CA PRO A 20 -9.54 33.84 14.04
C PRO A 20 -11.08 33.62 14.10
N GLY A 21 -11.85 33.95 15.16
CA GLY A 21 -11.61 34.83 16.31
C GLY A 21 -12.25 36.22 16.07
N SER A 22 -13.59 36.36 16.14
CA SER A 22 -14.40 36.73 17.33
C SER A 22 -14.40 38.23 17.70
N ASN A 23 -15.58 38.75 18.05
CA ASN A 23 -15.89 40.03 18.74
C ASN A 23 -15.79 41.33 17.89
N ASP A 24 -16.59 42.41 18.05
CA ASP A 24 -17.75 42.78 18.89
C ASP A 24 -18.11 44.27 18.56
N SER A 25 -19.28 44.75 18.98
CA SER A 25 -19.60 46.15 19.32
C SER A 25 -19.73 47.28 18.24
N SER A 26 -21.00 47.61 17.97
CA SER A 26 -21.61 48.94 18.27
C SER A 26 -21.42 50.21 17.40
N LYS A 27 -22.56 50.95 17.33
CA LYS A 27 -22.77 52.42 17.42
C LYS A 27 -22.72 53.36 16.20
N ASP A 28 -23.49 54.44 16.40
CA ASP A 28 -23.69 55.72 15.68
C ASP A 28 -24.09 55.67 14.20
N SER A 29 -25.18 56.32 13.74
CA SER A 29 -25.92 57.55 14.10
C SER A 29 -25.36 58.86 13.53
N THR A 30 -26.15 59.48 12.64
CA THR A 30 -26.35 60.93 12.37
C THR A 30 -27.40 61.03 11.25
N LYS A 31 -28.59 61.61 11.48
CA LYS A 31 -28.92 63.04 11.42
C LYS A 31 -28.62 63.68 10.06
N GLU A 32 -29.69 64.07 9.35
CA GLU A 32 -29.82 65.47 8.92
C GLU A 32 -31.29 65.92 8.82
N LYS A 33 -31.52 67.23 8.73
CA LYS A 33 -32.78 67.92 9.07
C LYS A 33 -33.41 68.66 7.87
N PRO A 34 -34.70 69.09 7.96
CA PRO A 34 -35.41 69.75 6.87
C PRO A 34 -35.10 71.25 6.79
N PRO A 35 -35.65 71.96 5.79
CA PRO A 35 -36.31 73.23 6.15
C PRO A 35 -37.56 73.64 5.33
N LYS A 36 -38.51 74.26 6.06
CA LYS A 36 -39.26 75.51 5.77
C LYS A 36 -40.14 75.56 4.51
N GLN A 37 -41.46 75.72 4.66
CA GLN A 37 -42.16 76.99 4.93
C GLN A 37 -41.90 78.11 3.89
N ASN A 38 -42.97 78.59 3.27
CA ASN A 38 -43.02 79.99 2.85
C ASN A 38 -44.45 80.57 3.04
N LYS A 39 -44.52 81.75 3.66
CA LYS A 39 -45.74 82.57 3.77
C LYS A 39 -45.62 83.74 2.78
N ARG A 40 -46.75 84.16 2.19
CA ARG A 40 -47.08 85.54 1.75
C ARG A 40 -48.55 85.52 1.27
N SER A 41 -49.52 86.38 1.61
CA SER A 41 -49.66 87.66 2.37
C SER A 41 -49.96 88.88 1.47
N HIS A 42 -51.11 89.54 1.71
CA HIS A 42 -51.59 90.83 1.13
C HIS A 42 -51.79 90.82 -0.42
N SER A 43 -52.51 91.73 -1.11
CA SER A 43 -53.33 92.93 -0.76
C SER A 43 -54.34 93.24 -1.91
N ASP A 44 -55.28 94.21 -1.87
CA ASP A 44 -56.26 94.75 -0.88
C ASP A 44 -57.09 95.89 -1.60
N VAL A 45 -58.36 96.19 -1.22
CA VAL A 45 -59.21 97.39 -1.63
C VAL A 45 -59.81 97.37 -3.08
N ALA A 46 -61.00 97.91 -3.48
CA ALA A 46 -62.10 98.76 -2.94
C ALA A 46 -63.49 98.23 -3.44
N ASN A 47 -64.65 98.41 -2.78
CA ASN A 47 -65.49 99.60 -2.53
C ASN A 47 -66.13 100.26 -3.77
N GLU A 48 -67.41 99.95 -4.08
CA GLU A 48 -68.55 100.90 -4.03
C GLU A 48 -69.90 100.24 -4.33
N SER A 49 -70.98 100.91 -3.94
CA SER A 49 -72.38 100.45 -3.95
C SER A 49 -73.14 100.75 -5.25
N VAL A 50 -74.16 99.96 -5.59
CA VAL A 50 -75.56 100.41 -5.78
C VAL A 50 -76.51 99.21 -6.00
N GLU A 51 -77.71 99.40 -5.47
CA GLU A 51 -78.98 98.67 -5.49
C GLU A 51 -79.27 97.63 -6.62
N GLY A 52 -80.04 96.59 -6.27
CA GLY A 52 -80.97 95.92 -7.21
C GLY A 52 -80.82 94.41 -7.38
N THR A 53 -81.63 93.64 -6.63
CA THR A 53 -82.24 92.34 -7.03
C THR A 53 -81.40 91.33 -7.83
N ASP A 54 -81.02 90.20 -7.21
CA ASP A 54 -81.62 88.86 -7.48
C ASP A 54 -81.00 87.78 -6.57
N LEU A 55 -81.71 87.42 -5.50
CA LEU A 55 -81.29 86.38 -4.54
C LEU A 55 -81.33 84.96 -5.12
N THR A 56 -81.99 84.77 -6.28
CA THR A 56 -82.25 83.45 -6.87
C THR A 56 -81.06 82.93 -7.69
N GLY A 57 -80.27 83.82 -8.30
CA GLY A 57 -79.07 83.45 -9.08
C GLY A 57 -77.96 82.84 -8.21
N ILE A 58 -77.57 83.54 -7.14
CA ILE A 58 -76.50 83.09 -6.22
C ILE A 58 -76.82 81.73 -5.58
N GLN A 59 -78.11 81.45 -5.34
CA GLN A 59 -78.55 80.18 -4.77
C GLN A 59 -78.45 79.03 -5.78
N ASN A 60 -78.64 79.30 -7.07
CA ASN A 60 -78.38 78.35 -8.16
C ASN A 60 -76.87 78.13 -8.32
N ASP A 61 -76.05 79.18 -8.37
CA ASP A 61 -74.58 79.07 -8.51
C ASP A 61 -73.96 78.26 -7.36
N LEU A 62 -74.39 78.50 -6.12
CA LEU A 62 -73.98 77.69 -4.96
C LEU A 62 -74.45 76.23 -5.06
N SER A 63 -75.62 75.97 -5.65
CA SER A 63 -76.11 74.61 -5.89
C SER A 63 -75.33 73.89 -7.00
N GLU A 64 -74.88 74.63 -8.02
CA GLU A 64 -74.11 74.12 -9.16
C GLU A 64 -72.66 73.86 -8.77
N ILE A 65 -72.02 74.78 -8.01
CA ILE A 65 -70.73 74.57 -7.36
C ILE A 65 -70.79 73.34 -6.42
N LYS A 66 -71.88 73.18 -5.65
CA LYS A 66 -72.07 72.01 -4.77
C LYS A 66 -72.24 70.70 -5.54
N LYS A 67 -72.97 70.70 -6.67
CA LYS A 67 -73.05 69.55 -7.59
C LYS A 67 -71.69 69.23 -8.22
N SER A 68 -70.94 70.25 -8.63
CA SER A 68 -69.59 70.12 -9.20
C SER A 68 -68.60 69.52 -8.19
N LEU A 69 -68.66 69.98 -6.92
CA LEU A 69 -67.85 69.43 -5.82
C LEU A 69 -68.28 68.02 -5.38
N GLN A 70 -69.54 67.62 -5.57
CA GLN A 70 -69.95 66.21 -5.41
C GLN A 70 -69.36 65.29 -6.49
N GLY A 71 -68.89 65.84 -7.62
CA GLY A 71 -68.16 65.12 -8.65
C GLY A 71 -66.63 65.11 -8.47
N THR A 72 -66.07 65.94 -7.58
CA THR A 72 -64.62 65.94 -7.32
C THR A 72 -64.20 64.83 -6.37
N VAL A 73 -63.17 64.08 -6.77
CA VAL A 73 -62.60 62.93 -6.07
C VAL A 73 -62.41 63.20 -4.58
N THR A 74 -63.14 62.49 -3.73
CA THR A 74 -63.03 62.67 -2.29
C THR A 74 -61.79 61.97 -1.74
N LYS A 75 -61.33 62.39 -0.56
CA LYS A 75 -60.21 61.74 0.15
C LYS A 75 -60.48 60.24 0.44
N THR A 76 -61.76 59.89 0.57
CA THR A 76 -62.25 58.50 0.70
C THR A 76 -62.13 57.71 -0.60
N ASP A 77 -62.39 58.31 -1.76
CA ASP A 77 -62.23 57.64 -3.06
C ASP A 77 -60.76 57.38 -3.37
N LEU A 78 -59.87 58.34 -3.07
CA LEU A 78 -58.42 58.17 -3.16
C LEU A 78 -57.90 57.07 -2.24
N ASN A 79 -58.39 56.99 -1.00
CA ASN A 79 -58.03 55.90 -0.08
C ASN A 79 -58.55 54.55 -0.57
N SER A 80 -59.77 54.49 -1.14
CA SER A 80 -60.32 53.26 -1.73
C SER A 80 -59.51 52.80 -2.95
N ALA A 81 -59.14 53.74 -3.83
CA ALA A 81 -58.26 53.48 -4.97
C ALA A 81 -56.88 52.97 -4.49
N MET A 82 -56.30 53.57 -3.44
CA MET A 82 -55.02 53.15 -2.87
C MET A 82 -55.06 51.75 -2.24
N VAL A 83 -56.15 51.39 -1.55
CA VAL A 83 -56.39 50.05 -1.01
C VAL A 83 -56.60 49.01 -2.13
N ASN A 84 -57.22 49.42 -3.24
CA ASN A 84 -57.37 48.57 -4.43
C ASN A 84 -56.08 48.42 -5.24
N LEU A 85 -55.20 49.43 -5.28
CA LEU A 85 -53.97 49.42 -6.06
C LEU A 85 -52.89 48.48 -5.47
N VAL A 86 -52.89 48.30 -4.15
CA VAL A 86 -51.97 47.40 -3.43
C VAL A 86 -52.75 46.62 -2.38
N GLN A 87 -53.44 45.55 -2.81
CA GLN A 87 -54.07 44.65 -1.84
C GLN A 87 -52.97 43.86 -1.12
N GLN A 88 -53.02 43.83 0.21
CA GLN A 88 -52.03 43.16 1.06
C GLN A 88 -51.86 41.66 0.72
N LYS A 89 -52.90 41.05 0.11
CA LYS A 89 -52.88 39.67 -0.40
C LYS A 89 -51.87 39.47 -1.54
N ASP A 90 -51.75 40.44 -2.45
CA ASP A 90 -50.93 40.35 -3.67
C ASP A 90 -49.44 40.56 -3.33
N LEU A 91 -49.18 41.45 -2.36
CA LEU A 91 -47.85 41.59 -1.77
C LEU A 91 -47.45 40.32 -1.02
N LYS A 92 -48.39 39.68 -0.31
CA LYS A 92 -48.15 38.42 0.41
C LYS A 92 -47.89 37.25 -0.54
N SER A 93 -48.63 37.13 -1.65
CA SER A 93 -48.37 36.09 -2.66
C SER A 93 -47.03 36.34 -3.35
N LEU A 94 -46.73 37.57 -3.76
CA LEU A 94 -45.44 37.90 -4.38
C LEU A 94 -44.25 37.58 -3.46
N VAL A 95 -44.33 37.93 -2.17
CA VAL A 95 -43.30 37.57 -1.19
C VAL A 95 -43.19 36.05 -1.02
N SER A 96 -44.32 35.33 -0.98
CA SER A 96 -44.34 33.87 -0.91
C SER A 96 -43.68 33.23 -2.14
N ASP A 97 -43.98 33.70 -3.34
CA ASP A 97 -43.41 33.22 -4.60
C ASP A 97 -41.90 33.48 -4.69
N ILE A 98 -41.45 34.64 -4.22
CA ILE A 98 -40.02 34.98 -4.15
C ILE A 98 -39.30 34.08 -3.16
N VAL A 99 -39.85 33.88 -1.96
CA VAL A 99 -39.27 33.01 -0.93
C VAL A 99 -39.23 31.56 -1.40
N GLN A 100 -40.30 31.06 -2.03
CA GLN A 100 -40.36 29.69 -2.55
C GLN A 100 -39.30 29.48 -3.64
N LYS A 101 -39.24 30.36 -4.66
CA LYS A 101 -38.19 30.30 -5.69
C LYS A 101 -36.77 30.37 -5.12
N LEU A 102 -36.58 31.11 -4.02
CA LEU A 102 -35.29 31.17 -3.34
C LEU A 102 -34.95 29.82 -2.69
N LEU A 103 -35.92 29.20 -1.99
CA LEU A 103 -35.78 27.88 -1.37
C LEU A 103 -35.52 26.80 -2.42
N ASP A 104 -36.32 26.75 -3.49
CA ASP A 104 -36.20 25.78 -4.59
C ASP A 104 -34.79 25.85 -5.22
N HIS A 105 -34.32 27.06 -5.53
CA HIS A 105 -32.98 27.28 -6.08
C HIS A 105 -31.85 26.96 -5.07
N PHE A 106 -32.08 27.14 -3.76
CA PHE A 106 -31.12 26.69 -2.75
C PHE A 106 -31.08 25.16 -2.64
N GLU A 107 -32.23 24.48 -2.68
CA GLU A 107 -32.34 23.02 -2.64
C GLU A 107 -31.68 22.40 -3.87
N GLU A 108 -32.01 22.86 -5.08
CA GLU A 108 -31.38 22.41 -6.34
C GLU A 108 -29.85 22.57 -6.29
N LYS A 109 -29.37 23.73 -5.83
CA LYS A 109 -27.93 24.04 -5.73
C LYS A 109 -27.21 23.22 -4.65
N ILE A 110 -27.88 22.84 -3.57
CA ILE A 110 -27.36 21.94 -2.54
C ILE A 110 -27.28 20.52 -3.10
N THR A 111 -28.37 20.01 -3.67
CA THR A 111 -28.46 18.67 -4.26
C THR A 111 -27.42 18.48 -5.35
N SER A 112 -27.34 19.41 -6.33
CA SER A 112 -26.33 19.38 -7.39
C SER A 112 -24.89 19.33 -6.86
N LYS A 113 -24.57 20.09 -5.80
CA LYS A 113 -23.23 20.05 -5.17
C LYS A 113 -22.96 18.74 -4.44
N PHE A 114 -23.95 18.14 -3.80
CA PHE A 114 -23.79 16.83 -3.16
C PHE A 114 -23.64 15.71 -4.20
N GLU A 115 -24.47 15.68 -5.23
CA GLU A 115 -24.34 14.72 -6.34
C GLU A 115 -22.98 14.80 -7.02
N CYS A 116 -22.48 16.00 -7.30
CA CYS A 116 -21.16 16.21 -7.89
C CYS A 116 -20.04 15.65 -6.99
N LYS A 117 -20.07 15.95 -5.67
CA LYS A 117 -19.10 15.42 -4.70
C LYS A 117 -19.20 13.91 -4.51
N ILE A 118 -20.40 13.34 -4.49
CA ILE A 118 -20.62 11.90 -4.41
C ILE A 118 -20.01 11.23 -5.65
N ARG A 119 -20.33 11.73 -6.85
CA ARG A 119 -19.79 11.21 -8.11
C ARG A 119 -18.26 11.27 -8.17
N GLU A 120 -17.66 12.38 -7.74
CA GLU A 120 -16.19 12.50 -7.62
C GLU A 120 -15.59 11.51 -6.61
N ALA A 121 -16.25 11.29 -5.48
CA ALA A 121 -15.77 10.39 -4.44
C ALA A 121 -15.89 8.92 -4.88
N THR A 122 -16.99 8.56 -5.54
CA THR A 122 -17.21 7.23 -6.13
C THR A 122 -16.18 6.95 -7.22
N GLY A 123 -15.97 7.85 -8.19
CA GLY A 123 -14.96 7.65 -9.24
C GLY A 123 -13.55 7.45 -8.68
N LYS A 124 -13.15 8.25 -7.68
CA LYS A 124 -11.85 8.08 -6.97
C LYS A 124 -11.75 6.78 -6.15
N LEU A 125 -12.88 6.12 -5.86
CA LEU A 125 -12.92 4.82 -5.21
C LEU A 125 -12.82 3.69 -6.24
N ASP A 126 -13.51 3.83 -7.38
CA ASP A 126 -13.46 2.90 -8.51
C ASP A 126 -12.04 2.84 -9.12
N ASP A 127 -11.40 3.99 -9.36
CA ASP A 127 -9.99 4.07 -9.83
C ASP A 127 -9.03 3.28 -8.92
N LYS A 128 -9.27 3.32 -7.60
CA LYS A 128 -8.47 2.59 -6.61
C LYS A 128 -8.81 1.11 -6.58
N LEU A 129 -10.08 0.76 -6.77
CA LEU A 129 -10.54 -0.62 -6.86
C LEU A 129 -9.89 -1.32 -8.06
N ASP A 130 -9.91 -0.68 -9.24
CA ASP A 130 -9.25 -1.16 -10.45
C ASP A 130 -7.74 -1.31 -10.27
N THR A 131 -7.09 -0.30 -9.67
CA THR A 131 -5.66 -0.36 -9.35
C THR A 131 -5.33 -1.56 -8.45
N LEU A 132 -6.12 -1.78 -7.38
CA LEU A 132 -5.94 -2.90 -6.47
C LEU A 132 -6.26 -4.25 -7.12
N MET A 133 -7.22 -4.32 -8.03
CA MET A 133 -7.54 -5.54 -8.80
C MET A 133 -6.38 -5.93 -9.72
N ILE A 134 -5.80 -4.97 -10.44
CA ILE A 134 -4.60 -5.17 -11.29
C ILE A 134 -3.42 -5.63 -10.42
N GLU A 135 -3.16 -4.98 -9.28
CA GLU A 135 -2.08 -5.39 -8.38
C GLU A 135 -2.30 -6.80 -7.81
N ASN A 136 -3.52 -7.14 -7.40
CA ASN A 136 -3.84 -8.48 -6.88
C ASN A 136 -3.60 -9.57 -7.95
N GLN A 137 -3.98 -9.31 -9.20
CA GLN A 137 -3.73 -10.21 -10.32
C GLN A 137 -2.21 -10.38 -10.57
N ASN A 138 -1.46 -9.28 -10.62
CA ASN A 138 0.00 -9.31 -10.78
C ASN A 138 0.69 -10.08 -9.63
N LEU A 139 0.21 -9.94 -8.38
CA LEU A 139 0.73 -10.70 -7.24
C LEU A 139 0.42 -12.20 -7.36
N ARG A 140 -0.78 -12.59 -7.77
CA ARG A 140 -1.16 -13.99 -8.02
C ARG A 140 -0.30 -14.63 -9.11
N GLU A 141 0.01 -13.91 -10.18
CA GLU A 141 0.87 -14.38 -11.25
C GLU A 141 2.33 -14.56 -10.79
N ARG A 142 2.85 -13.60 -10.00
CA ARG A 142 4.18 -13.70 -9.39
C ARG A 142 4.30 -14.86 -8.41
N ILE A 143 3.23 -15.20 -7.67
CA ILE A 143 3.17 -16.38 -6.80
C ILE A 143 3.25 -17.64 -7.65
N ARG A 144 2.35 -17.82 -8.64
CA ARG A 144 2.36 -18.98 -9.56
C ARG A 144 3.69 -19.17 -10.29
N ALA A 145 4.37 -18.08 -10.65
CA ALA A 145 5.69 -18.14 -11.27
C ALA A 145 6.77 -18.63 -10.29
N LYS A 146 6.70 -18.24 -9.01
CA LYS A 146 7.59 -18.75 -7.95
C LYS A 146 7.32 -20.21 -7.63
N ASP A 147 6.05 -20.63 -7.55
CA ASP A 147 5.68 -22.02 -7.26
C ASP A 147 6.30 -22.97 -8.29
N LYS A 148 6.17 -22.65 -9.59
CA LYS A 148 6.84 -23.37 -10.68
C LYS A 148 8.36 -23.44 -10.52
N VAL A 149 9.01 -22.38 -10.03
CA VAL A 149 10.47 -22.39 -9.77
C VAL A 149 10.81 -23.28 -8.57
N ILE A 150 9.97 -23.30 -7.54
CA ILE A 150 10.13 -24.17 -6.37
C ILE A 150 10.02 -25.64 -6.80
N ASP A 151 8.99 -26.01 -7.56
CA ASP A 151 8.79 -27.39 -8.05
C ASP A 151 10.02 -27.89 -8.85
N ASN A 152 10.49 -27.07 -9.79
CA ASN A 152 11.70 -27.34 -10.58
C ASN A 152 12.98 -27.46 -9.74
N LEU A 153 13.06 -26.76 -8.59
CA LEU A 153 14.21 -26.85 -7.67
C LEU A 153 14.11 -28.10 -6.79
N VAL A 154 12.91 -28.48 -6.35
CA VAL A 154 12.67 -29.71 -5.58
C VAL A 154 13.06 -30.94 -6.40
N GLU A 155 12.63 -31.00 -7.67
CA GLU A 155 13.01 -32.07 -8.60
C GLU A 155 14.54 -32.16 -8.76
N LYS A 156 15.21 -31.03 -9.07
CA LYS A 156 16.67 -30.98 -9.23
C LYS A 156 17.44 -31.39 -7.97
N VAL A 157 16.96 -31.02 -6.78
CA VAL A 157 17.57 -31.43 -5.50
C VAL A 157 17.42 -32.94 -5.29
N GLY A 158 16.25 -33.51 -5.60
CA GLY A 158 16.05 -34.97 -5.59
C GLY A 158 17.01 -35.69 -6.52
N ASP A 159 17.14 -35.19 -7.75
CA ASP A 159 18.04 -35.72 -8.78
C ASP A 159 19.53 -35.69 -8.36
N ILE A 160 19.99 -34.56 -7.83
CA ILE A 160 21.36 -34.39 -7.32
C ILE A 160 21.62 -35.31 -6.12
N ASN A 161 20.65 -35.45 -5.20
CA ASN A 161 20.75 -36.33 -4.05
C ASN A 161 20.88 -37.81 -4.49
N ASN A 162 20.07 -38.26 -5.44
CA ASN A 162 20.15 -39.62 -5.98
C ASN A 162 21.51 -39.89 -6.65
N ARG A 163 21.99 -38.96 -7.50
CA ARG A 163 23.32 -39.06 -8.12
C ARG A 163 24.46 -39.07 -7.08
N SER A 164 24.33 -38.30 -6.01
CA SER A 164 25.29 -38.28 -4.90
C SER A 164 25.34 -39.63 -4.17
N ILE A 165 24.18 -40.21 -3.86
CA ILE A 165 24.05 -41.54 -3.24
C ILE A 165 24.70 -42.62 -4.14
N ASP A 166 24.44 -42.60 -5.44
CA ASP A 166 24.99 -43.59 -6.37
C ASP A 166 26.50 -43.41 -6.62
N ALA A 167 26.98 -42.16 -6.69
CA ALA A 167 28.41 -41.87 -6.70
C ALA A 167 29.11 -42.38 -5.42
N MET A 168 28.48 -42.24 -4.25
CA MET A 168 29.01 -42.74 -2.98
C MET A 168 29.05 -44.28 -2.94
N LYS A 169 28.00 -44.96 -3.42
CA LYS A 169 27.99 -46.43 -3.59
C LYS A 169 29.12 -46.90 -4.50
N LEU A 170 29.28 -46.25 -5.66
CA LEU A 170 30.31 -46.59 -6.64
C LEU A 170 31.73 -46.32 -6.12
N ALA A 171 31.94 -45.20 -5.42
CA ALA A 171 33.22 -44.89 -4.79
C ALA A 171 33.62 -45.95 -3.74
N ASN A 172 32.69 -46.34 -2.86
CA ASN A 172 32.89 -47.41 -1.89
C ASN A 172 33.16 -48.77 -2.56
N TYR A 173 32.40 -49.13 -3.61
CA TYR A 173 32.64 -50.33 -4.39
C TYR A 173 34.05 -50.34 -5.01
N ASN A 174 34.47 -49.23 -5.63
CA ASN A 174 35.79 -49.08 -6.23
C ASN A 174 36.92 -49.13 -5.19
N GLU A 175 36.73 -48.54 -4.00
CA GLU A 175 37.67 -48.60 -2.88
C GLU A 175 37.84 -50.04 -2.37
N GLN A 176 36.74 -50.77 -2.19
CA GLN A 176 36.75 -52.18 -1.80
C GLN A 176 37.40 -53.07 -2.89
N TYR A 177 37.05 -52.85 -4.16
CA TYR A 177 37.60 -53.58 -5.30
C TYR A 177 39.12 -53.38 -5.42
N SER A 178 39.58 -52.13 -5.33
CA SER A 178 41.01 -51.78 -5.33
C SER A 178 41.77 -52.45 -4.17
N ARG A 179 41.14 -52.56 -3.00
CA ARG A 179 41.71 -53.24 -1.82
C ARG A 179 41.54 -54.76 -1.81
N LYS A 180 40.76 -55.35 -2.73
CA LYS A 180 40.42 -56.78 -2.73
C LYS A 180 41.66 -57.67 -2.58
N HIS A 181 42.71 -57.39 -3.34
CA HIS A 181 43.96 -58.16 -3.36
C HIS A 181 45.08 -57.60 -2.47
N ASN A 182 44.82 -56.53 -1.71
CA ASN A 182 45.83 -55.83 -0.92
C ASN A 182 45.74 -56.22 0.57
N ILE A 183 46.89 -56.42 1.20
CA ILE A 183 47.07 -56.61 2.64
C ILE A 183 47.84 -55.39 3.15
N ARG A 184 47.38 -54.79 4.26
CA ARG A 184 48.08 -53.70 4.94
C ARG A 184 48.67 -54.21 6.23
N MET A 185 49.98 -54.10 6.37
CA MET A 185 50.73 -54.46 7.56
C MET A 185 51.06 -53.17 8.33
N LEU A 186 50.70 -53.14 9.61
CA LEU A 186 51.05 -52.07 10.54
C LEU A 186 52.27 -52.51 11.35
N ASN A 187 53.05 -51.56 11.85
CA ASN A 187 54.21 -51.79 12.72
C ASN A 187 55.24 -52.79 12.16
N PHE A 188 55.36 -52.91 10.83
CA PHE A 188 56.33 -53.79 10.20
C PHE A 188 57.73 -53.16 10.34
N PRO A 189 58.71 -53.83 10.99
CA PRO A 189 60.02 -53.22 11.30
C PRO A 189 60.71 -52.62 10.08
N GLU A 190 61.23 -51.40 10.19
CA GLU A 190 61.89 -50.67 9.09
C GLU A 190 63.41 -50.85 9.16
N LYS A 191 64.01 -51.42 8.11
CA LYS A 191 65.47 -51.61 7.99
C LYS A 191 66.00 -50.97 6.71
N ARG A 192 67.16 -50.31 6.79
CA ARG A 192 67.83 -49.71 5.62
C ARG A 192 68.24 -50.81 4.62
N GLY A 193 67.81 -50.71 3.37
CA GLY A 193 68.10 -51.70 2.33
C GLY A 193 67.32 -53.01 2.45
N GLU A 194 66.18 -53.00 3.16
CA GLU A 194 65.35 -54.19 3.36
C GLU A 194 64.79 -54.81 2.07
N ASN A 195 64.72 -56.14 2.03
CA ASN A 195 63.94 -56.87 1.05
C ASN A 195 62.56 -57.21 1.65
N LEU A 196 61.62 -56.27 1.55
CA LEU A 196 60.24 -56.42 2.04
C LEU A 196 59.59 -57.72 1.55
N LYS A 197 59.84 -58.12 0.30
CA LYS A 197 59.24 -59.30 -0.32
C LYS A 197 59.68 -60.60 0.35
N LYS A 198 60.99 -60.73 0.62
CA LYS A 198 61.56 -61.87 1.34
C LYS A 198 61.05 -61.89 2.80
N ALA A 199 61.15 -60.77 3.51
CA ALA A 199 60.74 -60.67 4.91
C ALA A 199 59.24 -60.95 5.12
N PHE A 200 58.37 -60.56 4.16
CA PHE A 200 56.95 -60.90 4.19
C PHE A 200 56.69 -62.40 4.01
N VAL A 201 57.37 -63.04 3.04
CA VAL A 201 57.21 -64.49 2.80
C VAL A 201 57.73 -65.30 4.00
N GLU A 202 58.84 -64.88 4.61
CA GLU A 202 59.35 -65.47 5.85
C GLU A 202 58.34 -65.35 6.99
N LEU A 203 57.83 -64.15 7.29
CA LEU A 203 56.81 -63.93 8.32
C LEU A 203 55.56 -64.82 8.13
N VAL A 204 55.08 -64.95 6.90
CA VAL A 204 53.83 -65.69 6.64
C VAL A 204 54.04 -67.21 6.63
N ASN A 205 55.20 -67.69 6.17
CA ASN A 205 55.53 -69.11 6.22
C ASN A 205 55.88 -69.57 7.64
N SER A 206 56.67 -68.78 8.39
CA SER A 206 57.14 -69.14 9.74
C SER A 206 56.12 -68.86 10.83
N ASP A 207 55.57 -67.65 10.90
CA ASP A 207 54.78 -67.21 12.06
C ASP A 207 53.28 -67.48 11.89
N LEU A 208 52.80 -67.55 10.64
CA LEU A 208 51.40 -67.85 10.31
C LEU A 208 51.17 -69.28 9.81
N ASN A 209 52.23 -70.03 9.52
CA ASN A 209 52.17 -71.38 8.93
C ASN A 209 51.26 -71.46 7.68
N VAL A 210 51.31 -70.44 6.82
CA VAL A 210 50.59 -70.41 5.54
C VAL A 210 51.61 -70.44 4.41
N ASN A 211 51.74 -71.57 3.73
CA ASN A 211 52.67 -71.70 2.61
C ASN A 211 52.35 -70.71 1.46
N ILE A 212 53.31 -69.85 1.15
CA ILE A 212 53.26 -68.83 0.09
C ILE A 212 54.61 -68.73 -0.60
N GLU A 213 54.58 -68.60 -1.93
CA GLU A 213 55.76 -68.34 -2.73
C GLU A 213 56.01 -66.84 -2.93
N PRO A 214 57.27 -66.41 -3.17
CA PRO A 214 57.55 -65.09 -3.72
C PRO A 214 56.82 -64.82 -5.05
N SER A 215 56.41 -65.86 -5.80
CA SER A 215 55.66 -65.72 -7.04
C SER A 215 54.23 -65.16 -6.82
N ASP A 216 53.63 -65.37 -5.65
CA ASP A 216 52.29 -64.89 -5.27
C ASP A 216 52.24 -63.39 -4.95
N VAL A 217 53.38 -62.78 -4.60
CA VAL A 217 53.47 -61.35 -4.26
C VAL A 217 53.75 -60.54 -5.52
N LEU A 218 52.71 -59.90 -6.06
CA LEU A 218 52.79 -59.07 -7.26
C LEU A 218 53.52 -57.75 -7.02
N GLY A 219 53.39 -57.17 -5.82
CA GLY A 219 54.05 -55.92 -5.47
C GLY A 219 53.99 -55.66 -3.96
N ILE A 220 55.05 -55.06 -3.42
CA ILE A 220 55.17 -54.75 -2.01
C ILE A 220 55.99 -53.47 -1.82
N HIS A 221 55.48 -52.54 -1.03
CA HIS A 221 56.14 -51.26 -0.75
C HIS A 221 55.59 -50.65 0.56
N ARG A 222 56.36 -49.73 1.16
CA ARG A 222 55.88 -48.90 2.26
C ARG A 222 54.98 -47.78 1.74
N ILE A 223 53.91 -47.49 2.48
CA ILE A 223 53.11 -46.28 2.28
C ILE A 223 53.98 -45.08 2.70
N PRO A 224 54.11 -44.02 1.88
CA PRO A 224 54.81 -42.81 2.29
C PRO A 224 54.15 -42.20 3.54
N GLY A 225 54.96 -41.65 4.44
CA GLY A 225 54.53 -41.14 5.73
C GLY A 225 55.64 -40.34 6.42
N LYS A 226 55.31 -39.76 7.58
CA LYS A 226 56.23 -38.92 8.37
C LYS A 226 57.51 -39.69 8.75
N GLU A 227 58.64 -38.99 8.76
CA GLU A 227 59.90 -39.52 9.24
C GLU A 227 59.86 -39.76 10.76
N GLY A 228 60.68 -40.70 11.25
CA GLY A 228 60.68 -41.14 12.65
C GLY A 228 59.55 -42.11 13.03
N TYR A 229 58.53 -42.30 12.20
CA TYR A 229 57.44 -43.26 12.43
C TYR A 229 57.59 -44.48 11.51
N GLN A 230 57.31 -45.68 12.04
CA GLN A 230 57.29 -46.92 11.25
C GLN A 230 56.22 -46.85 10.16
N LYS A 231 56.63 -46.80 8.89
CA LYS A 231 55.70 -46.67 7.77
C LYS A 231 55.02 -48.00 7.48
N PRO A 232 53.68 -48.07 7.36
CA PRO A 232 52.96 -49.30 7.02
C PRO A 232 53.41 -49.88 5.67
N VAL A 233 53.31 -51.20 5.51
CA VAL A 233 53.57 -51.88 4.23
C VAL A 233 52.25 -52.27 3.58
N ILE A 234 52.12 -52.06 2.26
CA ILE A 234 51.06 -52.66 1.44
C ILE A 234 51.66 -53.79 0.62
N VAL A 235 51.01 -54.95 0.67
CA VAL A 235 51.32 -56.14 -0.13
C VAL A 235 50.16 -56.42 -1.06
N LYS A 236 50.39 -56.47 -2.37
CA LYS A 236 49.43 -56.93 -3.37
C LYS A 236 49.73 -58.39 -3.71
N VAL A 237 48.81 -59.29 -3.35
CA VAL A 237 48.91 -60.72 -3.70
C VAL A 237 48.18 -61.02 -5.01
N ARG A 238 48.57 -62.10 -5.69
CA ARG A 238 47.96 -62.54 -6.95
C ARG A 238 46.50 -62.96 -6.73
N ASN A 239 46.27 -63.91 -5.83
CA ASN A 239 44.95 -64.51 -5.61
C ASN A 239 44.26 -63.99 -4.34
N THR A 240 42.93 -63.83 -4.40
CA THR A 240 42.14 -63.40 -3.23
C THR A 240 42.18 -64.45 -2.12
N ASP A 241 42.16 -65.74 -2.50
CA ASP A 241 42.19 -66.85 -1.56
C ASP A 241 43.48 -66.89 -0.74
N THR A 242 44.62 -66.59 -1.36
CA THR A 242 45.90 -66.42 -0.65
C THR A 242 45.78 -65.38 0.45
N LYS A 243 45.21 -64.20 0.15
CA LYS A 243 44.92 -63.19 1.19
C LYS A 243 43.94 -63.69 2.25
N ILE A 244 42.89 -64.41 1.89
CA ILE A 244 41.92 -64.95 2.86
C ILE A 244 42.60 -65.96 3.79
N ARG A 245 43.49 -66.83 3.29
CA ARG A 245 44.27 -67.77 4.14
C ARG A 245 45.12 -67.02 5.17
N ILE A 246 45.89 -66.01 4.73
CA ILE A 246 46.72 -65.17 5.63
C ILE A 246 45.84 -64.46 6.66
N MET A 247 44.78 -63.79 6.22
CA MET A 247 43.93 -62.97 7.09
C MET A 247 43.13 -63.80 8.11
N ARG A 248 42.83 -65.07 7.80
CA ARG A 248 42.26 -66.02 8.77
C ARG A 248 43.26 -66.37 9.88
N GLN A 249 44.51 -66.65 9.52
CA GLN A 249 45.54 -66.98 10.51
C GLN A 249 46.10 -65.75 11.25
N LYS A 250 45.86 -64.52 10.78
CA LYS A 250 46.30 -63.27 11.45
C LYS A 250 46.04 -63.24 12.96
N LYS A 251 44.91 -63.81 13.42
CA LYS A 251 44.55 -63.89 14.86
C LYS A 251 45.59 -64.61 15.73
N ILE A 252 46.46 -65.43 15.13
CA ILE A 252 47.55 -66.12 15.84
C ILE A 252 48.64 -65.11 16.28
N LEU A 253 48.83 -64.01 15.54
CA LEU A 253 49.81 -62.94 15.84
C LEU A 253 49.27 -61.85 16.78
N GLU A 254 48.06 -62.02 17.34
CA GLU A 254 47.45 -61.10 18.32
C GLU A 254 47.62 -61.62 19.76
N LYS A 255 48.59 -62.54 19.97
CA LYS A 255 49.08 -63.05 21.26
C LYS A 255 50.50 -62.57 21.51
#